data_AF-A0A971JRN3-F1
#
_entry.id   AF-A0A971JRN3-F1
#
_cell.length_a   1.000
_cell.length_b   1.000
_cell.length_c   1.000
_cell.angle_alpha   90.00
_cell.angle_beta   90.00
_cell.angle_gamma   90.00
#
_symmetry.space_group_name_H-M   'P 1'
#
loop_
_entity.id
_entity.type
_entity.pdbx_description
1 polymer ?
#
loop_
_entity_poly.entity_id
_entity_poly.type
_entity_poly.pdbx_seq_one_letter_code
_entity_poly.pdbx_strand_id
1 'polypeptide(L)'
;LQIILPLSKPIIAVMAMYFGVAKWNEYFTPMIYLKTRAFFPLQLFLREILIQDQVAAEMITDVELAESLAQRARISAMIKYTSIIVSTLPMIIVYPWIQKFFIKGVMIGAIKG
;
A
#
# COMPACT_ATOMS: atom_id res chain seq x y z
N LEU A 1 0.82 -35.17 -0.51
CA LEU A 1 1.34 -33.80 -0.79
C LEU A 1 1.95 -33.65 -2.20
N GLN A 2 2.69 -34.64 -2.73
CA GLN A 2 3.36 -34.54 -4.04
C GLN A 2 2.44 -34.42 -5.28
N ILE A 3 1.17 -34.82 -5.19
CA ILE A 3 0.21 -34.74 -6.32
C ILE A 3 -0.69 -33.49 -6.21
N ILE A 4 -1.09 -33.13 -4.98
CA ILE A 4 -2.03 -32.03 -4.72
C ILE A 4 -1.35 -30.66 -4.86
N LEU A 5 -0.14 -30.50 -4.33
CA LEU A 5 0.61 -29.24 -4.42
C LEU A 5 0.83 -28.75 -5.85
N PRO A 6 1.33 -29.57 -6.81
CA PRO A 6 1.55 -29.11 -8.17
C PRO A 6 0.27 -28.76 -8.93
N LEU A 7 -0.86 -29.43 -8.64
CA LEU A 7 -2.16 -29.10 -9.23
C LEU A 7 -2.70 -27.75 -8.70
N SER A 8 -2.50 -27.46 -7.41
CA SER A 8 -3.00 -26.24 -6.78
C SER A 8 -2.04 -25.04 -6.89
N LYS A 9 -0.84 -25.21 -7.47
CA LYS A 9 0.15 -24.12 -7.67
C LYS A 9 -0.45 -22.82 -8.25
N PRO A 10 -1.34 -22.85 -9.27
CA PRO A 10 -1.93 -21.63 -9.81
C PRO A 10 -2.84 -20.93 -8.79
N ILE A 11 -3.69 -21.69 -8.09
CA ILE A 11 -4.63 -21.15 -7.09
C ILE A 11 -3.88 -20.57 -5.89
N ILE A 12 -2.85 -21.27 -5.41
CA ILE A 12 -1.98 -20.79 -4.31
C ILE A 12 -1.28 -19.49 -4.72
N ALA A 13 -0.78 -19.39 -5.96
CA ALA A 13 -0.16 -18.16 -6.46
C ALA A 13 -1.15 -16.99 -6.49
N VAL A 14 -2.39 -17.21 -6.93
CA VAL A 14 -3.45 -16.20 -6.92
C VAL A 14 -3.82 -15.78 -5.50
N MET A 15 -3.99 -16.74 -4.57
CA MET A 15 -4.29 -16.45 -3.16
C MET A 15 -3.15 -15.68 -2.47
N ALA A 16 -1.89 -16.10 -2.69
CA ALA A 16 -0.72 -15.44 -2.14
C ALA A 16 -0.57 -14.01 -2.67
N MET A 17 -0.87 -13.80 -3.96
CA MET A 17 -0.96 -12.47 -4.54
C MET A 17 -2.03 -11.63 -3.84
N TYR A 18 -3.29 -12.08 -3.81
CA TYR A 18 -4.37 -11.32 -3.16
C TYR A 18 -4.04 -10.98 -1.71
N PHE A 19 -3.48 -11.93 -0.96
CA PHE A 19 -3.06 -11.72 0.41
C PHE A 19 -1.90 -10.70 0.51
N GLY A 20 -0.89 -10.80 -0.36
CA GLY A 20 0.24 -9.86 -0.39
C GLY A 20 -0.20 -8.44 -0.71
N VAL A 21 -1.09 -8.27 -1.70
CA VAL A 21 -1.68 -6.96 -2.04
C VAL A 21 -2.50 -6.43 -0.86
N ALA A 22 -3.33 -7.28 -0.25
CA ALA A 22 -4.17 -6.88 0.88
C ALA A 22 -3.33 -6.44 2.07
N LYS A 23 -2.28 -7.20 2.43
CA LYS A 23 -1.36 -6.86 3.52
C LYS A 23 -0.51 -5.63 3.23
N TRP A 24 -0.08 -5.43 1.98
CA TRP A 24 0.67 -4.25 1.58
C TRP A 24 -0.15 -2.95 1.69
N ASN A 25 -1.46 -3.02 1.45
CA ASN A 25 -2.37 -1.87 1.55
C ASN A 25 -3.08 -1.77 2.91
N GLU A 26 -2.78 -2.67 3.85
CA GLU A 26 -3.43 -2.72 5.14
C GLU A 26 -2.99 -1.55 6.02
N TYR A 27 -3.94 -0.67 6.39
CA TYR A 27 -3.68 0.46 7.29
C TYR A 27 -4.41 0.35 8.63
N PHE A 28 -5.60 -0.25 8.64
CA PHE A 28 -6.49 -0.27 9.80
C PHE A 28 -6.06 -1.26 10.90
N THR A 29 -5.69 -2.48 10.52
CA THR A 29 -5.18 -3.48 11.49
C THR A 29 -3.90 -3.00 12.18
N PRO A 30 -2.87 -2.52 11.44
CA PRO A 30 -1.67 -1.94 12.05
C PRO A 30 -1.98 -0.78 13.01
N MET A 31 -2.93 0.09 12.67
CA MET A 31 -3.34 1.22 13.50
C MET A 31 -3.87 0.79 14.88
N ILE A 32 -4.60 -0.33 14.95
CA ILE A 32 -5.21 -0.82 16.19
C ILE A 32 -4.20 -1.59 17.03
N TYR A 33 -3.40 -2.43 16.39
CA TYR A 33 -2.56 -3.41 17.10
C TYR A 33 -1.12 -2.96 17.32
N LEU A 34 -0.59 -2.05 16.51
CA LEU A 34 0.79 -1.58 16.66
C LEU A 34 0.85 -0.38 17.60
N LYS A 35 1.62 -0.54 18.68
CA LYS A 35 1.91 0.53 19.65
C LYS A 35 3.30 1.14 19.47
N THR A 36 4.22 0.44 18.80
CA THR A 36 5.61 0.85 18.63
C THR A 36 5.84 1.42 17.24
N ARG A 37 6.31 2.67 17.15
CA ARG A 37 6.59 3.37 15.88
C ARG A 37 7.52 2.62 14.93
N ALA A 38 8.44 1.80 15.46
CA ALA A 38 9.38 1.03 14.66
C ALA A 38 8.72 0.00 13.72
N PHE A 39 7.48 -0.42 14.02
CA PHE A 39 6.72 -1.36 13.20
C PHE A 39 5.66 -0.71 12.34
N PHE A 40 5.52 0.61 12.39
CA PHE A 40 4.46 1.30 11.67
C PHE A 40 4.65 1.12 10.17
N PRO A 41 3.64 0.59 9.45
CA PRO A 41 3.71 0.55 8.01
C PRO A 41 3.60 1.97 7.46
N LEU A 42 4.12 2.14 6.24
CA LEU A 42 4.14 3.42 5.54
C LEU A 42 2.74 4.06 5.48
N GLN A 43 1.70 3.25 5.30
CA GLN A 43 0.30 3.64 5.22
C GLN A 43 -0.21 4.29 6.53
N LEU A 44 0.31 3.88 7.69
CA LEU A 44 -0.05 4.46 8.98
C LEU A 44 0.65 5.81 9.20
N PHE A 45 1.92 5.92 8.82
CA PHE A 45 2.68 7.18 8.86
C PHE A 45 2.04 8.26 7.99
N LEU A 46 1.61 7.91 6.78
CA LEU A 46 0.91 8.84 5.91
C LEU A 46 -0.35 9.42 6.55
N ARG A 47 -1.14 8.57 7.19
CA ARG A 47 -2.36 9.01 7.86
C ARG A 47 -2.06 9.93 9.04
N GLU A 48 -1.04 9.62 9.83
CA GLU A 48 -0.62 10.48 10.95
C GLU A 48 -0.25 11.88 10.47
N ILE A 49 0.55 11.96 9.40
CA ILE A 49 0.96 13.23 8.79
C ILE A 49 -0.25 14.00 8.24
N LEU A 50 -1.18 13.32 7.54
CA LEU A 50 -2.39 13.96 7.01
C LEU A 50 -3.29 14.55 8.10
N ILE A 51 -3.43 13.86 9.24
CA ILE A 51 -4.24 14.33 10.36
C ILE A 51 -3.54 15.51 11.06
N GLN A 52 -2.22 15.47 11.23
CA GLN A 52 -1.45 16.55 11.83
C GLN A 52 -1.52 17.86 11.02
N ASP A 53 -1.48 17.77 9.69
CA ASP A 53 -1.60 18.94 8.82
C ASP A 53 -2.97 19.64 8.91
N GLN A 54 -4.07 18.88 9.05
CA GLN A 54 -5.41 19.47 9.17
C GLN A 54 -5.57 20.28 10.46
N VAL A 55 -5.07 19.76 11.59
CA VAL A 55 -5.15 20.44 12.89
C VAL A 55 -4.31 21.73 12.91
N ALA A 56 -3.16 21.72 12.24
CA ALA A 56 -2.28 22.87 12.20
C ALA A 56 -2.85 24.04 11.36
N ALA A 57 -3.65 23.75 10.33
CA ALA A 57 -4.29 24.75 9.48
C ALA A 57 -5.43 25.51 10.19
N GLU A 58 -6.11 24.89 11.16
CA GLU A 58 -7.22 25.52 11.91
C GLU A 58 -6.75 26.47 13.03
N MET A 59 -5.48 26.41 13.45
CA MET A 59 -4.94 27.20 14.57
C MET A 59 -4.22 28.51 14.17
N ILE A 60 -4.31 28.93 12.90
CA ILE A 60 -3.49 30.04 12.38
C ILE A 60 -4.12 31.40 12.74
N THR A 61 -3.47 32.12 13.64
CA THR A 61 -3.73 33.55 13.93
C THR A 61 -2.50 34.45 13.75
N ASP A 62 -1.33 33.87 13.45
CA ASP A 62 -0.04 34.58 13.42
C ASP A 62 0.74 34.34 12.11
N VAL A 63 1.36 35.39 11.56
CA VAL A 63 1.93 35.41 10.20
C VAL A 63 3.25 34.65 10.11
N GLU A 64 4.08 34.69 11.15
CA GLU A 64 5.34 33.93 11.23
C GLU A 64 5.08 32.41 11.37
N LEU A 65 4.00 32.05 12.05
CA LEU A 65 3.55 30.66 12.16
C LEU A 65 3.10 30.12 10.79
N ALA A 66 2.48 30.97 9.96
CA ALA A 66 1.96 30.58 8.65
C ALA A 66 3.07 30.14 7.67
N GLU A 67 4.24 30.79 7.68
CA GLU A 67 5.35 30.44 6.80
C GLU A 67 5.98 29.09 7.20
N SER A 68 6.14 28.87 8.50
CA SER A 68 6.63 27.58 9.04
C SER A 68 5.67 26.42 8.74
N LEU A 69 4.36 26.68 8.75
CA LEU A 69 3.32 25.70 8.43
C LEU A 69 3.27 25.42 6.93
N ALA A 70 3.44 26.42 6.08
CA ALA A 70 3.52 26.23 4.63
C ALA A 70 4.70 25.31 4.24
N GLN A 71 5.84 25.43 4.93
CA GLN A 71 6.98 24.54 4.73
C GLN A 71 6.70 23.11 5.22
N ARG A 72 6.03 22.95 6.37
CA ARG A 72 5.62 21.62 6.88
C ARG A 72 4.60 20.95 5.97
N ALA A 73 3.59 21.68 5.49
CA ALA A 73 2.60 21.19 4.55
C ALA A 73 3.23 20.75 3.22
N ARG A 74 4.26 21.47 2.74
CA ARG A 74 5.05 21.05 1.57
C ARG A 74 5.77 19.72 1.80
N ILE A 75 6.42 19.55 2.95
CA ILE A 75 7.12 18.30 3.32
C ILE A 75 6.12 17.15 3.44
N SER A 76 4.98 17.38 4.10
CA SER A 76 3.88 16.42 4.20
C SER A 76 3.35 16.00 2.83
N ALA A 77 3.10 16.96 1.94
CA ALA A 77 2.68 16.69 0.57
C ALA A 77 3.72 15.85 -0.17
N MET A 78 5.02 16.16 -0.04
CA MET A 78 6.09 15.35 -0.63
C MET A 78 6.08 13.92 -0.08
N ILE A 79 6.01 13.74 1.24
CA ILE A 79 5.94 12.40 1.85
C ILE A 79 4.71 11.64 1.34
N LYS A 80 3.56 12.30 1.21
CA LYS A 80 2.34 11.73 0.65
C LYS A 80 2.54 11.24 -0.78
N TYR A 81 3.05 12.10 -1.67
CA TYR A 81 3.26 11.75 -3.07
C TYR A 81 4.34 10.67 -3.25
N THR A 82 5.48 10.81 -2.56
CA THR A 82 6.55 9.81 -2.58
C THR A 82 6.04 8.46 -2.07
N SER A 83 5.25 8.45 -1.00
CA SER A 83 4.69 7.21 -0.49
C SER A 83 3.67 6.57 -1.42
N ILE A 84 2.85 7.34 -2.16
CA ILE A 84 1.93 6.77 -3.17
C ILE A 84 2.74 6.05 -4.25
N ILE A 85 3.82 6.66 -4.71
CA ILE A 85 4.72 6.05 -5.71
C ILE A 85 5.39 4.80 -5.13
N VAL A 86 5.95 4.88 -3.92
CA VAL A 86 6.61 3.74 -3.26
C VAL A 86 5.62 2.64 -2.91
N SER A 87 4.36 2.95 -2.60
CA SER A 87 3.33 1.94 -2.33
C SER A 87 2.81 1.27 -3.60
N THR A 88 2.78 1.96 -4.73
CA THR A 88 2.35 1.40 -6.02
C THR A 88 3.46 0.70 -6.80
N LEU A 89 4.73 1.06 -6.57
CA LEU A 89 5.87 0.48 -7.27
C LEU A 89 5.98 -1.05 -7.16
N PRO A 90 5.84 -1.68 -5.96
CA PRO A 90 5.91 -3.14 -5.84
C PRO A 90 4.77 -3.83 -6.60
N MET A 91 3.58 -3.23 -6.59
CA MET A 91 2.44 -3.78 -7.33
C MET A 91 2.74 -3.84 -8.82
N ILE A 92 3.34 -2.78 -9.37
CA ILE A 92 3.74 -2.71 -10.78
C ILE A 92 4.85 -3.72 -11.09
N ILE A 93 5.81 -3.92 -10.18
CA ILE A 93 6.90 -4.90 -10.37
C ILE A 93 6.39 -6.34 -10.33
N VAL A 94 5.44 -6.65 -9.46
CA VAL A 94 4.89 -8.00 -9.31
C VAL A 94 3.87 -8.30 -10.43
N TYR A 95 3.22 -7.28 -11.00
CA TYR A 95 2.27 -7.38 -12.11
C TYR A 95 2.73 -8.27 -13.29
N PRO A 96 3.91 -8.10 -13.91
CA PRO A 96 4.37 -8.96 -15.01
C PRO A 96 4.60 -10.42 -14.62
N TRP A 97 4.90 -10.68 -13.35
CA TRP A 97 5.06 -12.05 -12.85
C TRP A 97 3.71 -12.73 -12.71
N ILE A 98 2.75 -12.01 -12.12
CA ILE A 98 1.35 -12.41 -11.97
C ILE A 98 0.70 -12.66 -13.34
N GLN A 99 0.86 -11.73 -14.28
CA GLN A 99 0.23 -11.79 -15.60
C GLN A 99 0.56 -13.11 -16.31
N LYS A 100 1.77 -13.66 -16.14
CA LYS A 100 2.17 -14.96 -16.70
C LYS A 100 1.36 -16.15 -16.17
N PHE A 101 0.90 -16.12 -14.92
CA PHE A 101 0.05 -17.17 -14.35
C PHE A 101 -1.39 -17.06 -14.83
N PHE A 102 -1.91 -15.83 -14.98
CA PHE A 102 -3.26 -15.59 -15.47
C PHE A 102 -3.39 -15.86 -16.98
N ILE A 103 -2.39 -15.51 -17.80
CA ILE A 103 -2.39 -15.81 -19.24
C ILE A 103 -2.48 -17.34 -19.46
N LYS A 104 -1.76 -18.15 -18.67
CA LYS A 104 -1.83 -19.60 -18.79
C LYS A 104 -3.15 -20.19 -18.25
N GLY A 105 -3.66 -19.69 -17.12
CA GLY A 105 -4.89 -20.21 -16.51
C GLY A 105 -6.18 -19.83 -17.26
N VAL A 106 -6.29 -18.58 -17.70
CA VAL A 106 -7.49 -18.05 -18.39
C VAL A 106 -7.53 -18.49 -19.85
N MET A 107 -6.39 -18.53 -20.57
CA MET A 107 -6.39 -19.02 -21.96
C MET A 107 -6.74 -20.51 -22.05
N ILE A 108 -6.36 -21.34 -21.07
CA ILE A 108 -6.77 -22.75 -21.06
C ILE A 108 -8.29 -22.91 -20.90
N GLY A 109 -8.95 -22.02 -20.15
CA GLY A 109 -10.42 -21.99 -20.02
C GLY A 109 -11.14 -21.40 -21.23
N ALA A 110 -10.55 -20.41 -21.90
CA ALA A 110 -11.14 -19.72 -23.05
C ALA A 110 -11.03 -20.49 -24.38
N ILE A 111 -10.02 -21.37 -24.54
CA ILE A 111 -9.83 -22.17 -25.76
C ILE A 111 -10.69 -23.46 -25.74
N LYS A 112 -11.20 -23.83 -24.56
CA LYS A 112 -12.02 -25.03 -24.37
C LYS A 112 -13.53 -24.76 -24.43
N GLY A 113 -13.92 -23.49 -24.56
CA GLY A 113 -15.28 -23.06 -24.86
C GLY A 113 -15.51 -22.94 -26.37
#